data_AF-A0A1M5X5L3-F1
#
_entry.id   AF-A0A1M5X5L3-F1
#
_cell.length_a   1.000
_cell.length_b   1.000
_cell.length_c   1.000
_cell.angle_alpha   90.00
_cell.angle_beta   90.00
_cell.angle_gamma   90.00
#
_symmetry.space_group_name_H-M   'P 1'
#
loop_
_entity.id
_entity.type
_entity.pdbx_description
1 polymer ?
#
loop_
_entity_poly.entity_id
_entity_poly.type
_entity_poly.pdbx_seq_one_letter_code
_entity_poly.pdbx_strand_id
1 'polypeptide(L)'
;MRIDDIDTLRIDLSNNKIQNICILDNNSIEFLLKIENEVSIVDFFGNYDLVLLPQWVETEVNDSIYRTRYINGLTELIEVKFCSISEEKYLDLLNGRDSFCL
;
A
#
# COMPACT_ATOMS: atom_id res chain seq x y z
N MET A 1 4.46 4.46 -8.75
CA MET A 1 5.82 4.80 -8.25
C MET A 1 6.04 4.12 -6.90
N ARG A 2 7.14 3.41 -6.69
CA ARG A 2 7.39 2.71 -5.42
C ARG A 2 8.11 3.62 -4.42
N ILE A 3 7.65 3.66 -3.16
CA ILE A 3 8.31 4.32 -2.04
C ILE A 3 8.95 3.23 -1.19
N ASP A 4 10.29 3.14 -1.26
CA ASP A 4 11.07 2.16 -0.50
C ASP A 4 11.76 2.79 0.73
N ASP A 5 11.64 4.10 0.89
CA ASP A 5 12.24 4.88 1.96
C ASP A 5 11.19 5.49 2.89
N ILE A 6 11.33 5.21 4.18
CA ILE A 6 10.37 5.62 5.21
C ILE A 6 10.41 7.12 5.48
N ASP A 7 11.58 7.75 5.35
CA ASP A 7 11.72 9.19 5.54
C ASP A 7 10.98 9.95 4.43
N THR A 8 11.08 9.47 3.18
CA THR A 8 10.31 9.99 2.05
C THR A 8 8.80 9.87 2.29
N LEU A 9 8.33 8.70 2.73
CA LEU A 9 6.91 8.50 3.07
C LEU A 9 6.45 9.48 4.17
N ARG A 10 7.23 9.60 5.25
CA ARG A 10 6.95 10.48 6.38
C ARG A 10 6.89 11.95 5.98
N ILE A 11 7.80 12.41 5.12
CA ILE A 11 7.82 13.78 4.59
C ILE A 11 6.57 14.06 3.74
N ASP A 12 6.18 13.12 2.88
CA ASP A 12 5.01 13.28 2.03
C ASP A 12 3.70 13.27 2.83
N LEU A 13 3.59 12.42 3.86
CA LEU A 13 2.50 12.45 4.83
C LEU A 13 2.45 13.78 5.58
N SER A 14 3.59 14.25 6.10
CA SER A 14 3.67 15.49 6.89
C SER A 14 3.32 16.75 6.08
N ASN A 15 3.58 16.74 4.77
CA ASN A 15 3.29 17.85 3.86
C ASN A 15 1.89 17.78 3.23
N ASN A 16 1.01 16.88 3.70
CA ASN A 16 -0.34 16.66 3.14
C ASN A 16 -0.34 16.31 1.63
N LYS A 17 0.74 15.73 1.11
CA LYS A 17 0.79 15.24 -0.28
C LYS A 17 0.14 13.87 -0.44
N ILE A 18 -0.06 13.16 0.66
CA ILE A 18 -0.75 11.88 0.74
C ILE A 18 -1.89 12.08 1.74
N GLN A 19 -3.12 11.94 1.29
CA GLN A 19 -4.33 12.13 2.11
C GLN A 19 -5.22 10.89 2.05
N ASN A 20 -5.32 10.26 0.89
CA ASN A 20 -6.09 9.05 0.68
C ASN A 20 -5.15 7.84 0.61
N ILE A 21 -5.15 7.03 1.68
CA ILE A 21 -4.31 5.82 1.79
C ILE A 21 -5.20 4.59 1.68
N CYS A 22 -4.90 3.71 0.73
CA CYS A 22 -5.46 2.37 0.66
C CYS A 22 -4.50 1.42 1.37
N ILE A 23 -4.97 0.68 2.39
CA ILE A 23 -4.17 -0.38 3.02
C ILE A 23 -4.72 -1.71 2.53
N LEU A 24 -3.87 -2.51 1.89
CA LEU A 24 -4.25 -3.83 1.39
C LEU A 24 -3.90 -4.91 2.42
N ASP A 25 -4.91 -5.70 2.80
CA ASP A 25 -4.71 -6.97 3.49
C ASP A 25 -4.79 -8.14 2.51
N ASN A 26 -4.47 -9.33 3.00
CA ASN A 26 -4.46 -10.53 2.17
C ASN A 26 -5.85 -10.88 1.62
N ASN A 27 -6.92 -10.60 2.39
CA ASN A 27 -8.29 -10.86 1.96
C ASN A 27 -8.73 -9.90 0.85
N SER A 28 -8.33 -8.63 0.93
CA SER A 28 -8.61 -7.63 -0.10
C SER A 28 -7.95 -8.02 -1.42
N ILE A 29 -6.70 -8.51 -1.39
CA ILE A 29 -6.01 -8.97 -2.60
C ILE A 29 -6.73 -10.18 -3.20
N GLU A 30 -7.13 -11.15 -2.39
CA GLU A 30 -7.92 -12.30 -2.86
C GLU A 30 -9.27 -11.91 -3.44
N PHE A 31 -9.95 -10.95 -2.82
CA PHE A 31 -11.19 -10.41 -3.34
C PHE A 31 -10.97 -9.74 -4.70
N LEU A 32 -9.97 -8.87 -4.80
CA LEU A 32 -9.65 -8.11 -6.00
C LEU A 32 -9.25 -9.02 -7.17
N LEU A 33 -8.46 -10.06 -6.92
CA LEU A 33 -8.11 -11.08 -7.92
C LEU A 33 -9.35 -11.74 -8.53
N LYS A 34 -10.38 -12.02 -7.72
CA LYS A 34 -11.61 -12.67 -8.21
C LYS A 34 -12.46 -11.77 -9.09
N ILE A 35 -12.30 -10.45 -8.97
CA ILE A 35 -13.08 -9.46 -9.71
C ILE A 35 -12.22 -8.66 -10.70
N GLU A 36 -10.99 -9.07 -10.96
CA GLU A 36 -10.02 -8.32 -11.75
C GLU A 36 -10.52 -8.00 -13.17
N ASN A 37 -11.41 -8.85 -13.73
CA ASN A 37 -12.01 -8.67 -15.04
C ASN A 37 -13.33 -7.87 -15.01
N GLU A 38 -13.88 -7.64 -13.81
CA GLU A 38 -15.16 -6.95 -13.60
C GLU A 38 -14.97 -5.48 -13.20
N VAL A 39 -13.80 -5.14 -12.64
CA VAL A 39 -13.51 -3.81 -12.10
C VAL A 39 -12.23 -3.25 -12.70
N SER A 40 -12.32 -2.01 -13.19
CA SER A 40 -11.17 -1.23 -13.63
C SER A 40 -10.29 -0.89 -12.43
N ILE A 41 -9.03 -1.33 -12.49
CA ILE A 41 -8.03 -1.03 -11.47
C ILE A 41 -7.82 0.48 -11.30
N VAL A 42 -7.90 1.23 -12.40
CA VAL A 42 -7.73 2.69 -12.42
C VAL A 42 -8.89 3.36 -11.69
N ASP A 43 -10.12 2.89 -11.89
CA ASP A 43 -11.28 3.47 -11.23
C ASP A 43 -11.32 3.11 -9.75
N PHE A 44 -10.87 1.91 -9.38
CA PHE A 44 -10.82 1.47 -7.99
C PHE A 44 -9.74 2.19 -7.20
N PHE A 45 -8.54 2.34 -7.77
CA PHE A 45 -7.37 2.90 -7.07
C PHE A 45 -7.09 4.38 -7.35
N GLY A 46 -7.66 4.97 -8.40
CA GLY A 46 -7.30 6.30 -8.89
C GLY A 46 -7.60 7.46 -7.94
N ASN A 47 -8.42 7.25 -6.91
CA ASN A 47 -8.69 8.24 -5.88
C ASN A 47 -7.74 8.18 -4.67
N TYR A 48 -6.84 7.19 -4.64
CA TYR A 48 -5.84 7.06 -3.59
C TYR A 48 -4.52 7.69 -4.01
N ASP A 49 -3.85 8.33 -3.07
CA ASP A 49 -2.50 8.88 -3.26
C ASP A 49 -1.43 7.81 -3.00
N LEU A 50 -1.75 6.82 -2.16
CA LEU A 50 -0.86 5.76 -1.72
C LEU A 50 -1.62 4.44 -1.54
N VAL A 51 -1.07 3.37 -2.09
CA VAL A 51 -1.37 1.98 -1.70
C VAL A 51 -0.27 1.49 -0.77
N LEU A 52 -0.65 1.10 0.43
CA LEU A 52 0.20 0.56 1.47
C LEU A 52 -0.02 -0.96 1.57
N LEU A 53 1.06 -1.71 1.46
CA LEU A 53 1.07 -3.14 1.67
C LEU A 53 1.90 -3.44 2.93
N PRO A 54 1.29 -3.94 4.02
CA PRO A 54 2.08 -4.38 5.17
C PRO A 54 3.08 -5.47 4.73
N GLN A 55 4.30 -5.44 5.27
CA GLN A 55 5.37 -6.33 4.81
C GLN A 55 5.04 -7.83 4.97
N TRP A 56 4.26 -8.19 6.00
CA TRP A 56 3.80 -9.57 6.15
C TRP A 56 2.83 -9.98 5.04
N VAL A 57 1.96 -9.07 4.57
CA VAL A 57 1.07 -9.31 3.42
C VAL A 57 1.90 -9.46 2.15
N GLU A 58 2.91 -8.62 1.94
CA GLU A 58 3.81 -8.76 0.81
C GLU A 58 4.52 -10.12 0.80
N THR A 59 4.91 -10.62 1.97
CA THR A 59 5.51 -11.95 2.10
C THR A 59 4.54 -13.04 1.63
N GLU A 60 3.28 -13.01 2.10
CA GLU A 60 2.25 -13.98 1.70
C GLU A 60 1.84 -13.85 0.22
N VAL A 61 1.87 -12.63 -0.33
CA VAL A 61 1.66 -12.37 -1.76
C VAL A 61 2.76 -13.01 -2.61
N ASN A 62 4.01 -12.93 -2.17
CA ASN A 62 5.16 -13.47 -2.88
C ASN A 62 5.20 -15.00 -2.91
N ASP A 63 4.48 -15.66 -2.00
CA ASP A 63 4.28 -17.11 -2.01
C ASP A 63 3.31 -17.58 -3.12
N SER A 64 2.61 -16.66 -3.80
CA SER A 64 1.67 -16.96 -4.88
C SER A 64 1.98 -16.16 -6.15
N ILE A 65 2.39 -16.86 -7.20
CA ILE A 65 2.70 -16.24 -8.49
C ILE A 65 1.55 -15.41 -9.06
N TYR A 66 0.29 -15.77 -8.78
CA TYR A 66 -0.89 -15.03 -9.22
C TYR A 66 -1.03 -13.71 -8.46
N ARG A 67 -0.88 -13.74 -7.13
CA ARG A 67 -0.94 -12.53 -6.29
C ARG A 67 0.23 -11.59 -6.60
N THR A 68 1.44 -12.13 -6.77
CA THR A 68 2.62 -11.33 -7.16
C THR A 68 2.39 -10.62 -8.49
N ARG A 69 1.88 -11.34 -9.51
CA ARG A 69 1.58 -10.75 -10.82
C ARG A 69 0.54 -9.64 -10.72
N TYR A 70 -0.51 -9.86 -9.94
CA TYR A 70 -1.55 -8.86 -9.72
C TYR A 70 -0.98 -7.58 -9.10
N ILE A 71 -0.25 -7.69 -7.98
CA ILE A 71 0.38 -6.53 -7.30
C ILE A 71 1.37 -5.80 -8.21
N ASN A 72 2.22 -6.53 -8.95
CA ASN A 72 3.14 -5.90 -9.89
C ASN A 72 2.38 -5.16 -11.01
N GLY A 73 1.30 -5.76 -11.53
CA GLY A 73 0.39 -5.12 -12.47
C GLY A 73 -0.20 -3.82 -11.93
N LEU A 74 -0.56 -3.76 -10.64
CA LEU A 74 -0.99 -2.51 -10.01
C LEU A 74 0.06 -1.42 -10.19
N THR A 75 1.31 -1.72 -9.82
CA THR A 75 2.39 -0.71 -9.82
C THR A 75 2.74 -0.17 -11.20
N GLU A 76 2.45 -0.93 -12.25
CA GLU A 76 2.69 -0.55 -13.65
C GLU A 76 1.52 0.20 -14.28
N LEU A 77 0.28 -0.08 -13.85
CA LEU A 77 -0.94 0.41 -14.51
C LEU A 77 -1.47 1.72 -13.92
N ILE A 78 -1.08 2.09 -12.70
CA ILE A 78 -1.61 3.28 -12.01
C ILE A 78 -0.48 4.22 -11.59
N GLU A 79 -0.76 5.53 -11.62
CA GLU A 79 0.19 6.56 -11.15
C GLU A 79 0.30 6.65 -9.62
N VAL A 80 -0.50 5.86 -8.90
CA VAL A 80 -0.55 5.83 -7.43
C VAL A 80 0.80 5.39 -6.85
N LYS A 81 1.16 5.96 -5.71
CA LYS A 81 2.37 5.53 -4.99
C LYS A 81 2.12 4.17 -4.34
N PHE A 82 3.12 3.31 -4.34
CA PHE A 82 3.04 2.00 -3.71
C PHE A 82 4.13 1.90 -2.65
N CYS A 83 3.80 1.48 -1.44
CA CYS A 83 4.78 1.34 -0.36
C CYS A 83 4.57 0.01 0.36
N SER A 84 5.68 -0.67 0.67
CA SER A 84 5.69 -1.80 1.58
C SER A 84 6.51 -1.46 2.82
N ILE A 85 5.93 -1.72 4.00
CA ILE A 85 6.52 -1.31 5.27
C ILE A 85 6.20 -2.35 6.36
N SER A 86 7.19 -2.67 7.18
CA SER A 86 7.00 -3.49 8.38
C SER A 86 6.15 -2.74 9.40
N GLU A 87 5.23 -3.44 10.06
CA GLU A 87 4.43 -2.87 11.16
C GLU A 87 5.31 -2.31 12.29
N GLU A 88 6.48 -2.91 12.53
CA GLU A 88 7.43 -2.41 13.52
C GLU A 88 7.95 -0.99 13.22
N LYS A 89 7.91 -0.58 11.94
CA LYS A 89 8.33 0.74 11.50
C LYS A 89 7.20 1.76 11.46
N TYR A 90 5.95 1.38 11.77
CA TYR A 90 4.83 2.34 11.76
C TYR A 90 5.04 3.46 12.79
N LEU A 91 5.72 3.14 13.89
CA LEU A 91 6.09 4.14 14.90
C LEU A 91 7.06 5.20 14.36
N ASP A 92 7.90 4.86 13.38
CA ASP A 92 8.83 5.82 12.76
C ASP A 92 8.09 6.87 11.92
N LEU A 93 6.85 6.58 11.49
CA LEU A 93 5.96 7.54 10.83
C LEU A 93 5.38 8.57 11.82
N LEU A 94 5.28 8.20 13.10
CA LEU A 94 4.91 9.11 14.17
C LEU A 94 6.19 9.86 14.56
N ASN A 95 6.20 11.19 14.46
CA ASN A 95 7.35 12.04 14.81
C ASN A 95 7.76 11.94 16.30
N GLY A 96 8.17 10.77 16.82
CA GLY A 96 8.46 10.54 18.24
C GLY A 96 7.29 10.86 19.18
N ARG A 97 6.05 10.93 18.65
CA ARG A 97 4.85 11.08 19.47
C ARG A 97 4.33 9.67 19.75
N ASP A 98 4.68 9.17 20.92
CA ASP A 98 4.12 7.94 21.46
C ASP A 98 2.60 8.00 21.41
N SER A 99 1.98 7.14 20.61
CA SER A 99 0.55 6.91 20.64
C SER A 99 0.20 5.98 21.81
N PHE A 100 0.58 6.37 23.03
CA PHE A 100 -0.08 5.88 24.25
C PHE A 100 -1.18 6.86 24.63
N CYS A 101 -2.27 6.78 23.88
CA CYS A 101 -3.58 7.28 24.30
C CYS A 101 -4.59 6.15 24.07
N LEU A 102 -4.48 5.12 24.91
CA LEU A 102 -5.59 4.22 25.25
C LEU A 102 -5.91 4.43 26.73
#